data_AF-A0A2U3LYD6-F1
#
_entry.id   AF-A0A2U3LYD6-F1
#
_cell.length_a   1.000
_cell.length_b   1.000
_cell.length_c   1.000
_cell.angle_alpha   90.00
_cell.angle_beta   90.00
_cell.angle_gamma   90.00
#
_symmetry.space_group_name_H-M   'P 1'
#
loop_
_entity.id
_entity.type
_entity.pdbx_description
1 polymer ?
#
loop_
_entity_poly.entity_id
_entity_poly.type
_entity_poly.pdbx_seq_one_letter_code
_entity_poly.pdbx_strand_id
1 'polypeptide(L)' 'MARKKHLTMSRALVVLAQRGVAAEAAARESLNTAYRRFMSEADPERKDEAGKDLIRAIFGKDAIAEDSIL' A
#
# COMPACT_ATOMS: atom_id res chain seq x y z
N MET A 1 -16.47 31.85 19.27
CA MET A 1 -15.38 30.84 19.22
C MET A 1 -15.83 29.45 18.74
N ALA A 2 -16.96 28.90 19.24
CA ALA A 2 -17.39 27.53 18.91
C ALA A 2 -17.61 27.24 17.41
N ARG A 3 -18.31 28.12 16.67
CA ARG A 3 -18.55 27.95 15.22
C ARG A 3 -17.28 27.88 14.38
N LYS A 4 -16.26 28.68 14.70
CA LYS A 4 -14.97 28.72 13.97
C LYS A 4 -14.18 27.43 14.19
N LYS A 5 -14.16 26.89 15.42
CA LYS A 5 -13.54 25.59 15.74
C LYS A 5 -14.23 24.42 15.04
N HIS A 6 -15.57 24.43 14.99
CA HIS A 6 -16.36 23.41 14.30
C HIS A 6 -16.05 23.37 12.79
N LEU A 7 -16.01 24.53 12.12
CA LEU A 7 -15.65 24.62 10.70
C LEU A 7 -14.24 24.12 10.40
N THR A 8 -13.26 24.42 11.27
CA THR A 8 -11.89 23.92 11.15
C THR A 8 -11.84 22.39 11.29
N MET A 9 -12.57 21.83 12.25
CA MET A 9 -12.62 20.38 12.47
C MET A 9 -13.29 19.64 11.31
N SER A 10 -14.41 20.16 10.78
CA SER A 10 -15.05 19.60 9.58
C SER A 10 -14.11 19.60 8.38
N ARG A 11 -13.32 20.67 8.18
CA ARG A 11 -12.32 20.74 7.10
C ARG A 11 -11.19 19.71 7.30
N ALA A 12 -10.73 19.50 8.53
CA ALA A 12 -9.71 18.50 8.83
C ALA A 12 -10.19 17.07 8.51
N LEU A 13 -11.45 16.75 8.83
CA LEU A 13 -12.05 15.44 8.51
C LEU A 13 -12.16 15.20 7.00
N VAL A 14 -12.57 16.23 6.23
CA VAL A 14 -12.62 16.14 4.75
C VAL A 14 -11.23 15.90 4.16
N VAL A 15 -10.22 16.62 4.64
CA VAL A 15 -8.82 16.44 4.19
C VAL A 15 -8.32 15.04 4.54
N LEU A 16 -8.66 14.53 5.72
CA LEU A 16 -8.29 13.16 6.12
C LEU A 16 -8.95 12.11 5.21
N ALA A 17 -10.24 12.25 4.91
CA ALA A 17 -10.93 11.36 3.98
C ALA A 17 -10.31 11.39 2.58
N GLN A 18 -9.99 12.58 2.05
CA GLN A 18 -9.30 12.72 0.76
C GLN A 18 -7.93 12.03 0.74
N ARG A 19 -7.15 12.19 1.81
CA ARG A 19 -5.86 11.50 1.96
C ARG A 19 -6.02 9.99 2.04
N GLY A 20 -7.07 9.50 2.73
CA GLY A 20 -7.40 8.08 2.79
C GLY A 20 -7.71 7.49 1.41
N VAL A 21 -8.56 8.16 0.63
CA VAL A 21 -8.90 7.74 -0.74
C VAL A 21 -7.66 7.74 -1.65
N ALA A 22 -6.81 8.76 -1.55
CA ALA A 22 -5.57 8.83 -2.32
C ALA A 22 -4.59 7.71 -1.93
N ALA A 23 -4.45 7.42 -0.63
CA ALA A 23 -3.62 6.34 -0.13
C ALA A 23 -4.12 4.97 -0.60
N GLU A 24 -5.43 4.74 -0.59
CA GLU A 24 -6.04 3.50 -1.09
C GLU A 24 -5.83 3.33 -2.60
N ALA A 25 -6.01 4.40 -3.38
CA ALA A 25 -5.77 4.38 -4.83
C ALA A 25 -4.29 4.03 -5.15
N ALA A 26 -3.35 4.64 -4.44
CA ALA A 26 -1.92 4.35 -4.59
C ALA A 26 -1.58 2.90 -4.18
N ALA A 27 -2.13 2.41 -3.08
CA ALA A 27 -1.95 1.03 -2.64
C ALA A 27 -2.51 0.03 -3.68
N ARG A 28 -3.68 0.33 -4.25
CA ARG A 28 -4.30 -0.50 -5.30
C ARG A 28 -3.50 -0.48 -6.61
N GLU A 29 -2.95 0.65 -7.00
CA GLU A 29 -2.06 0.75 -8.17
C GLU A 29 -0.77 -0.06 -7.95
N SER A 30 -0.16 0.07 -6.77
CA SER A 30 1.02 -0.69 -6.37
C SER A 30 0.76 -2.21 -6.40
N LEU A 31 -0.37 -2.66 -5.84
CA LEU A 31 -0.79 -4.06 -5.88
C LEU A 31 -0.97 -4.58 -7.32
N ASN A 32 -1.68 -3.83 -8.16
CA ASN A 32 -1.89 -4.22 -9.56
C ASN A 32 -0.57 -4.31 -10.34
N THR A 33 0.36 -3.43 -10.04
CA THR A 33 1.69 -3.41 -10.66
C THR A 33 2.49 -4.65 -10.25
N ALA A 34 2.53 -4.95 -8.95
CA ALA A 34 3.19 -6.16 -8.43
C ALA A 34 2.57 -7.44 -8.99
N TYR A 35 1.24 -7.51 -9.05
CA TYR A 35 0.51 -8.64 -9.62
C TYR A 35 0.85 -8.87 -11.10
N ARG A 36 0.82 -7.80 -11.92
CA ARG A 36 1.16 -7.89 -13.35
C ARG A 36 2.61 -8.35 -13.55
N ARG A 37 3.56 -7.80 -12.78
CA ARG A 37 4.98 -8.19 -12.84
C ARG A 37 5.14 -9.69 -12.55
N PHE A 38 4.54 -10.19 -11.48
CA PHE A 38 4.59 -11.61 -11.13
C PHE A 38 4.00 -12.51 -12.23
N MET A 39 2.87 -12.10 -12.81
CA MET A 39 2.21 -12.87 -13.87
C MET A 39 3.01 -12.86 -15.19
N SER A 40 3.67 -11.76 -15.52
CA SER A 40 4.46 -11.63 -16.75
C SER A 40 5.85 -12.25 -16.67
N GLU A 41 6.37 -12.47 -15.46
CA GLU A 41 7.73 -12.97 -15.29
C GLU A 41 7.80 -14.48 -15.57
N ALA A 42 8.76 -14.83 -16.43
CA ALA A 42 8.99 -16.20 -16.91
C ALA A 42 10.23 -16.82 -16.27
N ASP A 43 11.20 -15.98 -15.89
CA ASP A 43 12.39 -16.43 -15.18
C ASP A 43 12.03 -16.84 -13.74
N PRO A 44 12.34 -18.06 -13.29
CA PRO A 44 11.96 -18.54 -11.96
C PRO A 44 12.51 -17.69 -10.81
N GLU A 45 13.74 -17.20 -10.91
CA GLU A 45 14.40 -16.42 -9.83
C GLU A 45 13.77 -15.03 -9.73
N ARG A 46 13.54 -14.37 -10.86
CA ARG A 46 12.84 -13.08 -10.90
C ARG A 46 11.38 -13.19 -10.51
N LYS A 47 10.75 -14.34 -10.80
CA LYS A 47 9.36 -14.60 -10.42
C LYS A 47 9.21 -14.79 -8.92
N ASP A 48 10.19 -15.40 -8.25
CA ASP A 48 10.24 -15.49 -6.79
C ASP A 48 10.33 -14.09 -6.16
N GLU A 49 11.22 -13.23 -6.67
CA GLU A 49 11.33 -11.84 -6.21
C GLU A 49 10.01 -11.07 -6.43
N ALA A 50 9.42 -11.17 -7.63
CA ALA A 50 8.14 -10.54 -7.93
C ALA A 50 6.99 -11.08 -7.05
N GLY A 51 7.06 -12.36 -6.65
CA GLY A 51 6.13 -12.98 -5.72
C GLY A 51 6.25 -12.41 -4.31
N LYS A 52 7.49 -12.23 -3.82
CA LYS A 52 7.76 -11.59 -2.52
C LYS A 52 7.25 -10.15 -2.50
N ASP A 53 7.46 -9.41 -3.58
CA ASP A 53 6.93 -8.05 -3.73
C ASP A 53 5.40 -8.02 -3.70
N LEU A 54 4.73 -8.97 -4.35
CA LEU A 54 3.27 -9.10 -4.31
C LEU A 54 2.76 -9.41 -2.90
N ILE A 55 3.41 -10.31 -2.16
CA ILE A 55 3.06 -10.62 -0.77
C ILE A 55 3.19 -9.37 0.11
N ARG A 56 4.29 -8.61 -0.02
CA ARG A 56 4.48 -7.36 0.73
C ARG A 56 3.46 -6.27 0.36
N ALA A 57 3.00 -6.22 -0.89
CA ALA A 57 1.94 -5.31 -1.31
C ALA A 57 0.56 -5.66 -0.72
N ILE A 58 0.28 -6.94 -0.46
CA ILE A 58 -0.99 -7.41 0.11
C ILE A 58 -0.99 -7.32 1.64
N PHE A 59 0.07 -7.82 2.27
CA PHE A 59 0.11 -8.06 3.72
C PHE A 59 0.99 -7.04 4.47
N GLY A 60 1.69 -6.17 3.75
CA GLY A 60 2.61 -5.18 4.31
C GLY A 60 4.07 -5.61 4.25
N LYS A 61 4.97 -4.66 4.47
CA LYS A 61 6.43 -4.84 4.31
C LYS A 61 7.03 -5.96 5.15
N ASP A 62 6.45 -6.24 6.31
CA ASP A 62 6.93 -7.21 7.30
C ASP A 62 6.25 -8.60 7.13
N ALA A 63 5.53 -8.80 6.02
CA ALA A 63 4.76 -10.03 5.77
C ALA A 63 5.61 -11.27 5.54
N ILE A 64 6.89 -11.08 5.22
CA ILE A 64 7.85 -12.16 5.03
C ILE A 64 8.84 -12.05 6.17
N ALA A 65 8.81 -13.04 7.06
CA ALA A 65 9.89 -13.24 8.02
C ALA A 65 11.12 -13.69 7.23
N GLU A 66 12.06 -12.77 7.00
CA GLU A 66 13.37 -13.14 6.48
C GLU A 66 14.10 -13.93 7.56
N ASP A 67 14.56 -15.13 7.21
CA ASP A 67 15.25 -16.01 8.15
C ASP A 67 16.55 -15.33 8.56
N SER A 68 16.53 -14.67 9.72
CA SER A 68 17.69 -14.00 10.27
C SER A 68 18.54 -15.08 10.95
N ILE A 69 19.28 -15.83 10.15
CA ILE A 69 20.34 -16.69 10.66
C ILE A 69 21.49 -15.75 11.05
N LEU A 70 21.38 -15.18 12.24
CA LEU A 70 22.50 -14.60 12.98
C LEU A 70 23.22 -15.71 13.74
#